data_AF-A0A2P7TR38-F1
#
_entry.id   AF-A0A2P7TR38-F1
#
_cell.length_a   1.000
_cell.length_b   1.000
_cell.length_c   1.000
_cell.angle_alpha   90.00
_cell.angle_beta   90.00
_cell.angle_gamma   90.00
#
_symmetry.space_group_name_H-M   'P 1'
#
loop_
_entity.id
_entity.type
_entity.pdbx_description
1 polymer ?
#
loop_
_entity_poly.entity_id
_entity_poly.type
_entity_poly.pdbx_seq_one_letter_code
_entity_poly.pdbx_strand_id
1 'polypeptide(L)'
;MKLHYALLVAILVWNSGCQGTPKTVESQAPESVAGISLIYENLGEDTVGIPRSVVLLGENGGAIVLDTLSLNLEKIEKEKYAAMGIPADAIDACGGWYAGGGDYFYVIKRNGNAVVYRGYLDEEQTDDGYHWSEIKTE
;
A
#
# COMPACT_ATOMS: atom_id res chain seq x y z
N MET A 1 -28.06 -72.33 -32.12
CA MET A 1 -27.47 -72.39 -33.47
C MET A 1 -27.24 -70.96 -33.97
N LYS A 2 -26.06 -70.69 -34.54
CA LYS A 2 -25.56 -69.44 -35.16
C LYS A 2 -25.02 -68.38 -34.18
N LEU A 3 -23.70 -68.25 -34.04
CA LEU A 3 -22.69 -67.52 -34.86
C LEU A 3 -22.54 -66.07 -34.35
N HIS A 4 -21.51 -65.82 -33.53
CA HIS A 4 -20.27 -65.11 -33.87
C HIS A 4 -20.47 -63.62 -34.15
N TYR A 5 -19.94 -62.77 -33.27
CA TYR A 5 -19.07 -61.67 -33.68
C TYR A 5 -18.14 -61.32 -32.51
N ALA A 6 -16.85 -61.42 -32.78
CA ALA A 6 -15.79 -60.83 -31.98
C ALA A 6 -15.64 -59.37 -32.41
N LEU A 7 -15.49 -58.43 -31.47
CA LEU A 7 -14.53 -57.33 -31.61
C LEU A 7 -14.35 -56.53 -30.30
N LEU A 8 -13.10 -56.49 -29.85
CA LEU A 8 -12.31 -55.35 -29.35
C LEU A 8 -13.00 -54.34 -28.41
N VAL A 9 -12.59 -54.32 -27.13
CA VAL A 9 -11.56 -53.42 -26.53
C VAL A 9 -12.09 -52.02 -26.22
N ALA A 10 -12.16 -51.69 -24.94
CA ALA A 10 -11.25 -50.71 -24.33
C ALA A 10 -11.76 -50.33 -22.93
N ILE A 11 -10.80 -50.17 -22.04
CA ILE A 11 -10.92 -50.03 -20.61
C ILE A 11 -11.56 -48.68 -20.24
N LEU A 12 -12.53 -48.75 -19.32
CA LEU A 12 -13.05 -47.61 -18.56
C LEU A 12 -11.97 -47.10 -17.60
N VAL A 13 -11.56 -45.84 -17.75
CA VAL A 13 -11.06 -45.04 -16.62
C VAL A 13 -11.77 -43.70 -16.63
N TRP A 14 -12.53 -43.49 -15.57
CA TRP A 14 -13.26 -42.28 -15.22
C TRP A 14 -12.25 -41.28 -14.65
N ASN A 15 -12.22 -40.05 -15.19
CA ASN A 15 -11.63 -38.94 -14.47
C ASN A 15 -12.62 -37.77 -14.55
N SER A 16 -13.31 -37.53 -13.43
CA SER A 16 -14.14 -36.34 -13.22
C SER A 16 -13.21 -35.17 -12.92
N GLY A 17 -13.07 -34.23 -13.87
CA GLY A 17 -12.36 -32.97 -13.69
C GLY A 17 -13.26 -31.80 -14.06
N CYS A 18 -13.86 -31.17 -13.04
CA CYS A 18 -14.48 -29.85 -13.13
C CYS A 18 -13.40 -28.75 -13.16
N GLN A 19 -13.84 -27.52 -13.47
CA GLN A 19 -13.17 -26.22 -13.37
C GLN A 19 -12.58 -25.75 -14.71
N GLY A 20 -12.89 -24.59 -15.28
CA GLY A 20 -13.54 -23.38 -14.77
C GLY A 20 -12.77 -22.20 -15.35
N THR A 21 -13.43 -21.25 -16.03
CA THR A 21 -12.85 -19.93 -16.29
C THR A 21 -13.52 -18.92 -15.37
N PRO A 22 -12.74 -18.13 -14.64
CA PRO A 22 -12.80 -16.69 -14.87
C PRO A 22 -11.40 -16.06 -14.92
N LYS A 23 -11.28 -14.96 -15.69
CA LYS A 23 -10.14 -14.05 -15.65
C LYS A 23 -10.09 -13.41 -14.26
N THR A 24 -9.07 -13.73 -13.48
CA THR A 24 -8.66 -12.92 -12.33
C THR A 24 -7.81 -11.77 -12.85
N VAL A 25 -8.37 -10.56 -12.82
CA VAL A 25 -7.57 -9.35 -12.78
C VAL A 25 -7.02 -9.29 -11.36
N GLU A 26 -5.75 -9.66 -11.22
CA GLU A 26 -5.07 -9.65 -9.93
C GLU A 26 -4.67 -8.20 -9.61
N SER A 27 -5.44 -7.63 -8.69
CA SER A 27 -5.24 -6.34 -8.06
C SER A 27 -3.84 -6.26 -7.46
N GLN A 28 -3.11 -5.19 -7.78
CA GLN A 28 -1.83 -4.88 -7.17
C GLN A 28 -2.02 -4.57 -5.68
N ALA A 29 -1.44 -5.38 -4.81
CA ALA A 29 -1.12 -5.00 -3.44
C ALA A 29 0.35 -5.40 -3.21
N PRO A 30 1.29 -4.45 -3.07
CA PRO A 30 2.65 -4.82 -2.72
C PRO A 30 2.66 -5.43 -1.31
N GLU A 31 3.33 -6.57 -1.18
CA GLU A 31 3.46 -7.36 0.05
C GLU A 31 3.87 -6.48 1.24
N SER A 32 2.95 -6.31 2.19
CA SER A 32 3.23 -5.73 3.50
C SER A 32 4.23 -6.64 4.23
N VAL A 33 5.46 -6.19 4.38
CA VAL A 33 6.44 -6.93 5.17
C VAL A 33 6.06 -6.79 6.65
N ALA A 34 5.56 -7.88 7.25
CA ALA A 34 5.34 -8.04 8.69
C ALA A 34 4.35 -7.06 9.36
N GLY A 35 3.20 -6.80 8.75
CA GLY A 35 2.09 -6.11 9.42
C GLY A 35 2.37 -4.66 9.82
N ILE A 36 3.41 -4.04 9.23
CA ILE A 36 3.70 -2.60 9.31
C ILE A 36 3.20 -1.95 8.02
N SER A 37 2.43 -0.86 8.13
CA SER A 37 1.97 -0.07 6.98
C SER A 37 1.63 1.35 7.40
N LEU A 38 1.60 2.28 6.44
CA LEU A 38 1.00 3.60 6.66
C LEU A 38 -0.46 3.53 6.23
N ILE A 39 -1.35 3.81 7.18
CA ILE A 39 -2.79 3.86 6.94
C ILE A 39 -3.17 5.33 6.94
N TYR A 40 -4.07 5.73 6.05
CA TYR A 40 -4.60 7.09 6.05
C TYR A 40 -6.08 7.10 5.67
N GLU A 41 -6.80 8.08 6.21
CA GLU A 41 -8.19 8.34 5.89
C GLU A 41 -8.35 9.81 5.50
N ASN A 42 -8.88 10.06 4.30
CA ASN A 42 -9.27 11.40 3.85
C ASN A 42 -10.69 11.68 4.36
N LEU A 43 -10.81 12.60 5.31
CA LEU A 43 -12.02 12.89 6.07
C LEU A 43 -12.96 13.87 5.34
N GLY A 44 -12.60 14.28 4.12
CA GLY A 44 -13.31 15.32 3.36
C GLY A 44 -12.79 16.71 3.68
N GLU A 45 -13.62 17.72 3.48
CA GLU A 45 -13.28 19.13 3.70
C GLU A 45 -13.95 19.67 4.98
N ASP A 46 -13.31 20.63 5.64
CA ASP A 46 -13.88 21.37 6.75
C ASP A 46 -14.88 22.46 6.31
N THR A 47 -15.37 23.26 7.25
CA THR A 47 -16.38 24.31 6.98
C THR A 47 -15.92 25.41 6.04
N VAL A 48 -14.61 25.55 5.82
CA VAL A 48 -14.02 26.54 4.91
C VAL A 48 -13.43 25.90 3.65
N GLY A 49 -13.69 24.61 3.41
CA GLY A 49 -13.24 23.89 2.21
C GLY A 49 -11.81 23.36 2.30
N ILE A 50 -11.20 23.32 3.50
CA ILE A 50 -9.85 22.79 3.67
C ILE A 50 -9.93 21.27 3.82
N PRO A 51 -9.25 20.48 2.97
CA PRO A 51 -9.22 19.03 3.10
C PRO A 51 -8.58 18.61 4.42
N ARG A 52 -9.09 17.53 5.01
CA ARG A 52 -8.62 16.97 6.26
C ARG A 52 -8.30 15.50 6.05
N SER A 53 -7.18 15.06 6.61
CA SER A 53 -6.83 13.64 6.66
C SER A 53 -6.23 13.27 8.01
N VAL A 54 -6.28 11.99 8.33
CA VAL A 54 -5.56 11.40 9.46
C VAL A 54 -4.59 10.35 8.92
N VAL A 55 -3.36 10.36 9.42
CA VAL A 55 -2.35 9.35 9.11
C VAL A 55 -2.06 8.53 10.37
N LEU A 56 -1.98 7.22 10.19
CA LEU A 56 -1.77 6.24 11.24
C LEU A 56 -0.65 5.28 10.86
N LEU A 57 0.10 4.84 11.86
CA LEU A 57 1.00 3.69 11.75
C LEU A 57 0.21 2.42 12.09
N GLY A 58 -0.02 1.56 11.10
CA GLY A 58 -0.48 0.21 11.34
C GLY A 58 0.68 -0.67 11.79
N GLU A 59 0.57 -1.35 12.93
CA GLU A 59 1.57 -2.30 13.43
C GLU A 59 0.89 -3.42 14.23
N ASN A 60 1.26 -4.68 13.96
CA ASN A 60 0.84 -5.86 14.74
C ASN A 60 -0.70 -5.99 14.94
N GLY A 61 -1.50 -5.54 13.98
CA GLY A 61 -2.97 -5.59 14.04
C GLY A 61 -3.64 -4.45 14.79
N GLY A 62 -2.88 -3.48 15.29
CA GLY A 62 -3.35 -2.20 15.81
C GLY A 62 -2.96 -1.03 14.92
N ALA A 63 -3.41 0.17 15.29
CA ALA A 63 -3.01 1.42 14.64
C ALA A 63 -2.77 2.52 15.67
N ILE A 64 -1.73 3.32 15.47
CA ILE A 64 -1.38 4.49 16.27
C ILE A 64 -1.55 5.72 15.39
N VAL A 65 -2.30 6.73 15.85
CA VAL A 65 -2.43 8.00 15.13
C VAL A 65 -1.08 8.72 15.16
N LEU A 66 -0.59 9.09 13.98
CA LEU A 66 0.65 9.85 13.82
C LEU A 66 0.36 11.34 13.75
N ASP A 67 -0.62 11.76 12.93
CA ASP A 67 -1.01 13.16 12.80
C ASP A 67 -2.39 13.34 12.13
N THR A 68 -2.97 14.54 12.24
CA THR A 68 -4.12 15.01 11.47
C THR A 68 -3.75 16.24 10.64
N LEU A 69 -3.91 16.15 9.32
CA LEU A 69 -3.34 17.10 8.36
C LEU A 69 -4.42 17.92 7.66
N SER A 70 -4.01 19.06 7.10
CA SER A 70 -4.83 19.95 6.27
C SER A 70 -4.66 19.66 4.77
N LEU A 71 -4.62 18.38 4.39
CA LEU A 71 -4.44 17.93 3.00
C LEU A 71 -5.05 16.55 2.81
N ASN A 72 -5.31 16.16 1.56
CA ASN A 72 -5.61 14.78 1.23
C ASN A 72 -4.31 13.99 1.04
N LEU A 73 -4.27 12.79 1.59
CA LEU A 73 -3.15 11.86 1.45
C LEU A 73 -3.42 10.87 0.32
N GLU A 74 -2.36 10.55 -0.40
CA GLU A 74 -2.32 9.52 -1.41
C GLU A 74 -1.09 8.64 -1.20
N LYS A 75 -1.18 7.41 -1.70
CA LYS A 75 -0.06 6.47 -1.70
C LYS A 75 1.03 7.00 -2.62
N ILE A 76 2.27 6.95 -2.14
CA ILE A 76 3.44 7.22 -2.96
C ILE A 76 3.91 5.88 -3.52
N GLU A 77 3.95 5.77 -4.84
CA GLU A 77 4.44 4.55 -5.49
C GLU A 77 5.96 4.44 -5.40
N LYS A 78 6.47 3.20 -5.29
CA LYS A 78 7.90 2.94 -5.05
C LYS A 78 8.82 3.55 -6.10
N GLU A 79 8.36 3.68 -7.34
CA GLU A 79 9.11 4.30 -8.44
C GLU A 79 9.42 5.78 -8.17
N LYS A 80 8.64 6.45 -7.31
CA LYS A 80 8.84 7.85 -6.92
C LYS A 80 9.79 8.01 -5.73
N TYR A 81 10.11 6.94 -4.99
CA TYR A 81 10.82 7.05 -3.72
C TYR A 81 12.16 7.77 -3.84
N ALA A 82 12.99 7.35 -4.81
CA ALA A 82 14.32 7.94 -4.99
C ALA A 82 14.27 9.44 -5.31
N ALA A 83 13.29 9.88 -6.10
CA ALA A 83 13.11 11.29 -6.43
C ALA A 83 12.66 12.12 -5.22
N MET A 84 12.00 11.49 -4.25
CA MET A 84 11.52 12.13 -3.03
C MET A 84 12.49 11.98 -1.84
N GLY A 85 13.66 11.36 -2.05
CA GLY A 85 14.61 11.06 -0.97
C GLY A 85 14.11 10.00 0.01
N ILE A 86 13.10 9.21 -0.36
CA ILE A 86 12.60 8.07 0.41
C ILE A 86 13.52 6.89 0.12
N PRO A 87 14.00 6.15 1.14
CA PRO A 87 14.90 5.04 0.92
C PRO A 87 14.18 3.86 0.25
N ALA A 88 14.89 3.11 -0.58
CA ALA A 88 14.31 2.02 -1.38
C ALA A 88 13.76 0.85 -0.54
N ASP A 89 14.21 0.73 0.71
CA ASP A 89 13.75 -0.26 1.69
C ASP A 89 12.58 0.24 2.56
N ALA A 90 12.05 1.44 2.29
CA ALA A 90 10.79 1.88 2.88
C ALA A 90 9.67 0.87 2.56
N ILE A 91 8.96 0.48 3.61
CA ILE A 91 7.88 -0.49 3.56
C ILE A 91 6.68 0.14 2.86
N ASP A 92 6.35 1.38 3.24
CA ASP A 92 5.20 2.12 2.75
C ASP A 92 5.46 3.62 2.80
N ALA A 93 4.75 4.38 1.98
CA ALA A 93 4.84 5.83 1.93
C ALA A 93 3.54 6.46 1.43
N CYS A 94 3.17 7.59 2.03
CA CYS A 94 2.02 8.39 1.63
C CYS A 94 2.33 9.88 1.76
N GLY A 95 1.56 10.72 1.11
CA GLY A 95 1.72 12.16 1.23
C GLY A 95 0.72 12.92 0.39
N GLY A 96 0.76 14.23 0.51
CA GLY A 96 -0.13 15.11 -0.23
C GLY A 96 0.39 16.53 -0.31
N TRP A 97 -0.32 17.34 -1.08
CA TRP A 97 -0.02 18.75 -1.29
C TRP A 97 -1.33 19.54 -1.25
N TYR A 98 -1.34 20.64 -0.52
CA TYR A 98 -2.46 21.57 -0.46
C TYR A 98 -1.98 22.99 -0.17
N ALA A 99 -2.53 23.95 -0.90
CA ALA A 99 -2.35 25.39 -0.67
C ALA A 99 -0.89 25.83 -0.44
N GLY A 100 0.03 25.33 -1.26
CA GLY A 100 1.45 25.73 -1.23
C GLY A 100 2.33 24.91 -0.28
N GLY A 101 1.76 23.97 0.48
CA GLY A 101 2.51 23.08 1.37
C GLY A 101 2.18 21.61 1.16
N GLY A 102 3.13 20.73 1.44
CA GLY A 102 2.95 19.29 1.41
C GLY A 102 3.56 18.60 2.61
N ASP A 103 2.87 17.57 3.09
CA ASP A 103 3.36 16.65 4.11
C ASP A 103 3.45 15.24 3.51
N TYR A 104 4.54 14.57 3.83
CA TYR A 104 4.87 13.26 3.30
C TYR A 104 5.38 12.37 4.43
N PHE A 105 5.10 11.08 4.32
CA PHE A 105 5.41 10.07 5.31
C PHE A 105 5.99 8.84 4.62
N TYR A 106 6.98 8.24 5.27
CA TYR A 106 7.37 6.88 4.95
C TYR A 106 7.71 6.11 6.23
N VAL A 107 7.59 4.79 6.16
CA VAL A 107 7.95 3.91 7.28
C VAL A 107 9.02 2.91 6.82
N ILE A 108 10.04 2.76 7.65
CA ILE A 108 11.06 1.72 7.52
C ILE A 108 11.00 0.78 8.72
N LYS A 109 11.67 -0.36 8.61
CA LYS A 109 11.95 -1.22 9.77
C LYS A 109 13.39 -1.06 10.20
N ARG A 110 13.62 -0.59 11.42
CA ARG A 110 14.96 -0.45 12.00
C ARG A 110 15.04 -1.23 13.31
N ASN A 111 16.00 -2.14 13.41
CA ASN A 111 16.21 -2.98 14.59
C ASN A 111 14.94 -3.73 15.04
N GLY A 112 14.11 -4.14 14.08
CA GLY A 112 12.86 -4.87 14.35
C GLY A 112 11.63 -4.00 14.60
N ASN A 113 11.78 -2.69 14.80
CA ASN A 113 10.68 -1.77 15.09
C ASN A 113 10.31 -0.95 13.85
N ALA A 114 9.03 -0.59 13.74
CA ALA A 114 8.60 0.44 12.81
C ALA A 114 9.20 1.80 13.18
N VAL A 115 9.75 2.51 12.20
CA VAL A 115 10.24 3.88 12.36
C VAL A 115 9.65 4.73 11.24
N VAL A 116 8.91 5.77 11.63
CA VAL A 116 8.22 6.66 10.70
C VAL A 116 8.99 7.95 10.53
N TYR A 117 9.08 8.40 9.29
CA TYR A 117 9.63 9.69 8.92
C TYR A 117 8.53 10.58 8.39
N ARG A 118 8.53 11.85 8.80
CA ARG A 118 7.75 12.93 8.18
C ARG A 118 8.69 13.86 7.44
N GLY A 119 8.29 14.21 6.23
CA GLY A 119 8.92 15.23 5.42
C GLY A 119 7.89 16.29 5.05
N TYR A 120 8.38 17.49 4.75
CA TYR A 120 7.55 18.58 4.24
C TYR A 120 8.22 19.26 3.06
N LEU A 121 7.38 19.86 2.23
CA LEU A 121 7.76 20.72 1.12
C LEU A 121 6.86 21.96 1.15
N ASP A 122 7.41 23.14 0.90
CA ASP A 122 6.70 24.42 0.93
C ASP A 122 7.07 25.24 -0.32
N GLU A 123 6.11 25.93 -0.93
CA GLU A 123 6.33 26.73 -2.14
C GLU A 123 7.29 27.90 -1.94
N GLU A 124 7.40 28.42 -0.72
CA GLU A 124 8.29 29.51 -0.35
C GLU A 124 9.67 29.00 0.13
N GLN A 125 9.91 27.68 0.14
CA GLN A 125 11.19 27.13 0.59
C GLN A 125 12.36 27.58 -0.30
N THR A 126 13.53 27.75 0.30
CA THR A 126 14.73 28.25 -0.40
C THR A 126 15.81 27.20 -0.61
N ASP A 127 15.64 26.03 0.01
CA ASP A 127 16.47 24.85 -0.11
C ASP A 127 15.71 23.72 -0.82
N ASP A 128 16.45 22.69 -1.23
CA ASP A 128 15.91 21.57 -2.00
C ASP A 128 15.51 20.40 -1.09
N GLY A 129 14.44 19.71 -1.47
CA GLY A 129 14.06 18.42 -0.91
C GLY A 129 12.97 18.48 0.15
N TYR A 130 12.70 17.31 0.75
CA TYR A 130 11.51 17.02 1.56
C TYR A 130 11.74 17.09 3.08
N HIS A 131 12.87 17.62 3.55
CA HIS A 131 13.12 17.89 4.98
C HIS A 131 12.78 16.74 5.96
N TRP A 132 13.18 15.51 5.61
CA TRP A 132 12.82 14.32 6.38
C TRP A 132 13.33 14.35 7.82
N SER A 133 12.43 14.04 8.75
CA SER A 133 12.70 13.89 10.19
C SER A 133 11.95 12.69 10.77
N GLU A 134 12.55 12.03 11.74
CA GLU A 134 11.94 10.88 12.42
C GLU A 134 10.83 11.37 13.37
N ILE A 135 9.64 10.77 13.28
CA ILE A 135 8.54 11.03 14.21
C ILE A 135 8.77 10.18 15.47
N LYS A 136 8.71 10.82 16.63
CA LYS A 136 8.66 10.10 17.91
C LYS A 136 7.21 9.84 18.27
N THR A 137 6.82 8.58 18.27
CA THR A 137 5.55 8.14 18.86
C THR A 137 5.78 7.97 20.37
N GLU A 138 5.18 8.84 21.19
CA GLU A 138 5.23 8.76 22.66
C GLU A 138 4.27 7.73 23.24
#